data_AF-A0A968SBQ6-F1
#
_entry.id   AF-A0A968SBQ6-F1
#
_cell.length_a   1.000
_cell.length_b   1.000
_cell.length_c   1.000
_cell.angle_alpha   90.00
_cell.angle_beta   90.00
_cell.angle_gamma   90.00
#
_symmetry.space_group_name_H-M   'P 1'
#
loop_
_entity.id
_entity.type
_entity.pdbx_description
1 polymer ?
#
loop_
_entity_poly.entity_id
_entity_poly.type
_entity_poly.pdbx_seq_one_letter_code
_entity_poly.pdbx_strand_id
1 'polypeptide(L)' 'MEKQQEVLEFTKSLRQGYIQENVKSQLSLREIAKMPLAERHHYLANIIPKIADDFLGDPELTEFSILDTEDWDMEYD' A
#
# COMPACT_ATOMS: atom_id res chain seq x y z
N MET A 1 18.51 -26.19 -18.42
CA MET A 1 17.33 -25.90 -19.25
C MET A 1 16.05 -25.95 -18.41
N GLU A 2 15.76 -27.06 -17.72
CA GLU A 2 14.52 -27.25 -16.93
C GLU A 2 14.29 -26.21 -15.82
N LYS A 3 15.32 -25.92 -14.99
CA LYS A 3 15.23 -24.90 -13.94
C LYS A 3 14.98 -23.47 -14.45
N GLN A 4 15.43 -23.15 -15.67
CA GLN A 4 15.18 -21.83 -16.26
C GLN A 4 13.74 -21.71 -16.73
N GLN A 5 13.16 -22.82 -17.23
CA GLN A 5 11.75 -22.87 -17.59
C GLN A 5 10.84 -22.72 -16.36
N GLU A 6 11.21 -23.35 -15.25
CA GLU A 6 10.47 -23.25 -13.99
C GLU A 6 10.40 -21.80 -13.46
N VAL A 7 11.53 -21.08 -13.50
CA VAL A 7 11.57 -19.66 -13.11
C VAL A 7 10.73 -18.79 -14.07
N LEU A 8 10.75 -19.09 -15.37
CA LEU A 8 9.92 -18.40 -16.36
C LEU A 8 8.42 -18.63 -16.11
N GLU A 9 8.00 -19.86 -15.81
CA GLU A 9 6.60 -20.16 -15.49
C GLU A 9 6.17 -19.53 -14.16
N PHE A 10 7.06 -19.54 -13.16
CA PHE A 10 6.82 -18.88 -11.86
C PHE A 10 6.62 -17.37 -12.00
N THR A 11 7.52 -16.69 -12.71
CA THR A 11 7.42 -15.23 -12.93
C THR A 11 6.18 -14.86 -13.76
N LYS A 12 5.80 -15.70 -14.72
CA LYS A 12 4.57 -15.54 -15.49
C LYS A 12 3.33 -15.70 -14.60
N SER A 13 3.31 -16.70 -13.74
CA SER A 13 2.24 -16.91 -12.75
C SER A 13 2.09 -15.73 -11.79
N LEU A 14 3.19 -15.20 -11.24
CA LEU A 14 3.18 -14.02 -10.38
C LEU A 14 2.62 -12.78 -11.10
N ARG A 15 3.06 -12.52 -12.33
CA ARG A 15 2.52 -11.42 -13.15
C ARG A 15 1.02 -11.60 -13.39
N GLN A 16 0.59 -12.82 -13.67
CA GLN A 16 -0.80 -13.10 -14.01
C GLN A 16 -1.72 -13.01 -12.79
N GLY A 17 -1.28 -13.47 -11.61
CA GLY A 17 -1.98 -13.25 -10.34
C GLY A 17 -2.05 -11.77 -9.96
N TYR A 18 -0.95 -11.03 -10.09
CA TYR A 18 -0.92 -9.60 -9.83
C TYR A 18 -1.83 -8.81 -10.78
N ILE A 19 -1.86 -9.17 -12.07
CA ILE A 19 -2.75 -8.57 -13.06
C ILE A 19 -4.20 -8.97 -12.78
N GLN A 20 -4.50 -10.24 -12.48
CA GLN A 20 -5.89 -10.65 -12.22
C GLN A 20 -6.48 -10.04 -10.94
N GLU A 21 -5.67 -9.81 -9.90
CA GLU A 21 -6.10 -9.08 -8.71
C GLU A 21 -6.24 -7.57 -8.97
N ASN A 22 -5.36 -6.96 -9.79
CA ASN A 22 -5.44 -5.52 -10.14
C ASN A 22 -6.38 -5.16 -11.30
N VAL A 23 -6.83 -6.11 -12.11
CA VAL A 23 -7.70 -5.86 -13.28
C VAL A 23 -9.14 -5.50 -12.87
N LYS A 24 -9.49 -5.59 -11.58
CA LYS A 24 -10.59 -4.77 -11.02
C LYS A 24 -10.16 -3.31 -10.84
N SER A 25 -9.75 -2.68 -11.95
CA SER A 25 -9.69 -1.23 -12.18
C SER A 25 -9.40 -0.34 -10.96
N GLN A 26 -8.38 -0.65 -10.16
CA GLN A 26 -7.92 0.29 -9.14
C GLN A 26 -6.82 1.15 -9.74
N LEU A 27 -7.16 2.43 -9.94
CA LEU A 27 -6.19 3.49 -10.23
C LEU A 27 -4.99 3.33 -9.30
N SER A 28 -3.78 3.55 -9.81
CA SER A 28 -2.59 3.57 -8.96
C SER A 28 -2.74 4.66 -7.88
N LEU A 29 -2.07 4.48 -6.74
CA LEU A 29 -2.07 5.50 -5.68
C LEU A 29 -1.62 6.86 -6.20
N ARG A 30 -0.69 6.88 -7.17
CA ARG A 30 -0.23 8.11 -7.83
C ARG A 30 -1.33 8.77 -8.66
N GLU A 31 -2.17 7.99 -9.33
CA GLU A 31 -3.32 8.51 -10.07
C GLU A 31 -4.39 9.03 -9.11
N ILE A 32 -4.69 8.29 -8.04
CA ILE A 32 -5.63 8.71 -6.98
C ILE A 32 -5.16 10.02 -6.33
N ALA A 33 -3.87 10.17 -6.04
CA ALA A 33 -3.32 11.38 -5.42
C ALA A 33 -3.48 12.64 -6.28
N LYS A 34 -3.56 12.49 -7.61
CA LYS A 34 -3.79 13.61 -8.53
C LYS A 34 -5.27 14.05 -8.57
N MET A 35 -6.19 13.26 -8.05
CA MET A 35 -7.63 13.57 -8.05
C MET A 35 -7.97 14.60 -6.95
N PRO A 36 -9.11 15.29 -7.06
CA PRO A 36 -9.67 16.09 -5.98
C PRO A 36 -9.87 15.25 -4.71
N LEU A 37 -9.62 15.85 -3.54
CA LEU A 37 -9.70 15.15 -2.25
C LEU A 37 -11.05 14.44 -2.05
N ALA A 38 -12.14 15.10 -2.47
CA ALA A 38 -13.50 14.58 -2.38
C ALA A 38 -13.72 13.29 -3.17
N GLU A 39 -12.89 12.97 -4.17
CA GLU A 39 -13.06 11.78 -5.01
C GLU A 39 -12.15 10.62 -4.56
N ARG A 40 -11.04 10.91 -3.87
CA ARG A 40 -10.05 9.91 -3.45
C ARG A 40 -10.66 8.83 -2.56
N HIS A 41 -11.57 9.24 -1.67
CA HIS A 41 -12.14 8.34 -0.68
C HIS A 41 -12.91 7.17 -1.31
N HIS A 42 -13.52 7.34 -2.50
CA HIS A 42 -14.22 6.25 -3.19
C HIS A 42 -13.28 5.09 -3.56
N TYR A 43 -12.03 5.41 -3.89
CA TYR A 43 -11.03 4.41 -4.27
C TYR A 43 -10.31 3.80 -3.06
N LEU A 44 -10.16 4.59 -1.99
CA LEU A 44 -9.48 4.16 -0.76
C LEU A 44 -10.43 3.45 0.22
N ALA A 45 -11.75 3.68 0.13
CA ALA A 45 -12.73 3.15 1.08
C ALA A 45 -12.65 1.64 1.26
N ASN A 46 -12.37 0.89 0.19
CA ASN A 46 -12.30 -0.56 0.24
C ASN A 46 -11.00 -1.09 0.88
N ILE A 47 -9.93 -0.29 0.89
CA ILE A 47 -8.63 -0.70 1.44
C ILE A 47 -8.44 -0.22 2.89
N ILE A 48 -9.13 0.85 3.29
CA ILE A 48 -9.04 1.45 4.63
C ILE A 48 -9.33 0.43 5.75
N PRO A 49 -10.40 -0.41 5.69
CA PRO A 49 -10.66 -1.38 6.75
C PRO A 49 -9.55 -2.41 6.89
N LYS A 50 -9.02 -2.90 5.75
CA LYS A 50 -7.91 -3.85 5.76
C LYS A 50 -6.65 -3.23 6.36
N ILE A 51 -6.34 -1.98 6.00
CA ILE A 51 -5.21 -1.25 6.60
C ILE A 51 -5.44 -1.10 8.11
N ALA A 52 -6.66 -0.74 8.55
CA ALA A 52 -6.95 -0.65 9.99
C ALA A 52 -6.73 -1.98 10.71
N ASP A 53 -7.17 -3.10 10.12
CA ASP A 53 -6.92 -4.45 10.66
C ASP A 53 -5.42 -4.78 10.72
N ASP A 54 -4.66 -4.42 9.68
CA ASP A 54 -3.20 -4.61 9.64
C ASP A 54 -2.53 -3.82 10.80
N PHE A 55 -2.90 -2.56 11.01
CA PHE A 55 -2.39 -1.75 12.13
C PHE A 55 -2.77 -2.27 13.52
N LEU A 56 -3.91 -2.96 13.65
CA LEU A 56 -4.32 -3.60 14.90
C LEU A 56 -3.59 -4.93 15.15
N GLY A 57 -3.28 -5.65 14.07
CA GLY A 57 -2.66 -6.97 14.12
C GLY A 57 -1.12 -6.94 14.16
N ASP A 58 -0.51 -5.86 13.69
CA ASP A 58 0.94 -5.71 13.55
C ASP A 58 1.45 -4.51 14.37
N PRO A 59 2.00 -4.76 15.58
CA PRO A 59 2.56 -3.72 16.42
C PRO A 59 3.67 -2.91 15.75
N GLU A 60 4.43 -3.49 14.82
CA GLU A 60 5.54 -2.82 14.12
C GLU A 60 5.02 -1.63 13.30
N LEU A 61 3.79 -1.72 12.76
CA LEU A 61 3.15 -0.62 12.01
C LEU A 61 2.76 0.57 12.90
N THR A 62 2.75 0.39 14.21
CA THR A 62 2.44 1.42 15.22
C THR A 62 3.67 1.92 15.99
N GLU A 63 4.87 1.44 15.64
CA GLU A 63 6.14 1.83 16.30
C GLU A 63 6.53 3.30 16.08
N PHE A 64 5.79 4.05 15.26
CA PHE A 64 5.89 5.50 15.18
C PHE A 64 5.50 6.23 16.47
N SER A 65 4.89 5.54 17.44
CA SER A 65 4.63 6.06 18.79
C SER A 65 5.89 6.42 19.59
N ILE A 66 7.08 5.99 19.14
CA ILE A 66 8.37 6.40 19.70
C ILE A 66 8.79 7.81 19.22
N LEU A 67 8.16 8.34 18.14
CA LEU A 67 8.46 9.66 17.59
C LEU A 67 7.61 10.80 18.19
N ASP A 68 6.67 10.49 19.10
CA ASP A 68 5.87 11.49 19.84
C ASP A 68 6.73 12.32 20.83
N THR A 69 8.04 12.10 20.89
CA THR A 69 9.00 12.85 21.72
C THR A 69 9.91 13.82 20.96
N GLU A 70 9.77 13.96 19.63
CA GLU A 70 10.48 15.04 18.94
C GLU A 70 9.65 16.32 19.03
N ASP A 71 10.09 17.23 19.92
CA ASP A 71 9.65 18.63 20.01
C ASP A 71 9.76 19.28 18.61
N TRP A 72 8.67 19.25 17.85
CA TRP A 72 8.54 19.98 16.58
C TRP A 72 8.44 21.51 16.80
N ASP A 73 8.42 21.96 18.05
CA ASP A 73 8.56 23.36 18.46
C ASP A 73 10.04 23.76 18.47
N MET A 74 10.65 23.84 17.29
CA MET A 74 11.82 24.70 17.14
C MET A 74 11.35 26.16 17.18
N GLU A 75 11.19 26.70 18.40
CA GLU A 75 11.18 28.15 18.63
C GLU A 75 12.50 28.72 18.09
N TYR A 76 12.44 29.28 16.88
CA TYR A 76 13.48 30.17 16.39
C TYR A 76 13.25 31.54 17.03
N ASP A 77 13.98 31.81 18.12
CA ASP A 77 14.28 33.18 18.59
C ASP A 77 15.24 33.91 17.62
#